data_AF-A0A5M8NW68-F1
#
_entry.id   AF-A0A5M8NW68-F1
#
_cell.length_a   1.000
_cell.length_b   1.000
_cell.length_c   1.000
_cell.angle_alpha   90.00
_cell.angle_beta   90.00
_cell.angle_gamma   90.00
#
_symmetry.space_group_name_H-M   'P 1'
#
loop_
_entity.id
_entity.type
_entity.pdbx_description
1 polymer ?
#
loop_
_entity_poly.entity_id
_entity_poly.type
_entity_poly.pdbx_seq_one_letter_code
_entity_poly.pdbx_strand_id
1 'polypeptide(L)'
;MKEKILALLTEMFPDVRKDGLIQLARIFALQVSSEEEAKALVEKLTQAQVDEFVRKYRIDVDMKAAEMQKMLEAKLNQRFDFVEKKSDPNSGGDDSDYNEKEKDMSNMAAIIEAALAVELNPIKQELASFKTSETSKARLQLLNDKLTGCKDETFKAKALKDFARMKFETDDEFQKYLSETGNDILTANQNVSDAALSKQGKPLFTQKNDTGISQSVAEFVVNLKTEAKTLSGKEV
;
A
#
# COMPACT_ATOMS: atom_id res chain seq x y z
N MET A 1 -4.91 7.84 20.50
CA MET A 1 -5.77 8.12 19.33
C MET A 1 -7.11 7.40 19.38
N LYS A 2 -7.16 6.07 19.50
CA LYS A 2 -8.42 5.31 19.62
C LYS A 2 -9.40 5.87 20.67
N GLU A 3 -8.93 6.14 21.89
CA GLU A 3 -9.82 6.65 22.96
C GLU A 3 -10.36 8.05 22.69
N LYS A 4 -9.55 8.92 22.07
CA LYS A 4 -9.98 10.26 21.65
C LYS A 4 -11.06 10.18 20.56
N ILE A 5 -10.87 9.32 19.57
CA ILE A 5 -11.85 9.09 18.50
C ILE A 5 -13.14 8.49 19.07
N LEU A 6 -13.03 7.55 20.02
CA LEU A 6 -14.19 6.97 20.69
C LEU A 6 -14.99 8.02 21.46
N ALA A 7 -14.32 8.93 22.16
CA ALA A 7 -15.00 10.03 22.86
C ALA A 7 -15.78 10.91 21.87
N LEU A 8 -15.16 11.31 20.76
CA LEU A 8 -15.80 12.09 19.70
C LEU A 8 -16.99 11.37 19.06
N LEU A 9 -16.83 10.06 18.76
CA LEU A 9 -17.92 9.24 18.21
C LEU A 9 -19.08 9.08 19.20
N THR A 10 -18.79 8.94 20.49
CA THR A 10 -19.84 8.80 21.53
C THR A 10 -20.59 10.11 21.75
N GLU A 11 -19.90 11.25 21.64
CA GLU A 11 -20.49 12.58 21.73
C GLU A 11 -21.39 12.89 20.52
N MET A 12 -20.93 12.55 19.31
CA MET A 12 -21.67 12.78 18.07
C MET A 12 -22.81 11.78 17.84
N PHE A 13 -22.66 10.55 18.32
CA PHE A 13 -23.60 9.45 18.10
C PHE A 13 -24.01 8.77 19.44
N PRO A 14 -24.69 9.49 20.34
CA PRO A 14 -24.98 8.99 21.70
C PRO A 14 -25.94 7.79 21.73
N ASP A 15 -26.83 7.68 20.74
CA ASP A 15 -27.83 6.61 20.66
C ASP A 15 -27.27 5.30 20.06
N VAL A 16 -26.02 5.32 19.58
CA VAL A 16 -25.38 4.17 18.95
C VAL A 16 -24.70 3.29 20.00
N ARG A 17 -24.81 1.96 19.84
CA ARG A 17 -24.22 1.02 20.78
C ARG A 17 -22.69 1.16 20.84
N LYS A 18 -22.19 1.20 22.08
CA LYS A 18 -20.78 1.40 22.43
C LYS A 18 -19.83 0.35 21.84
N ASP A 19 -20.26 -0.91 21.69
CA ASP A 19 -19.44 -1.99 21.11
C ASP A 19 -19.04 -1.71 19.66
N GLY A 20 -20.02 -1.29 18.83
CA GLY A 20 -19.79 -0.92 17.44
C GLY A 20 -18.98 0.37 17.31
N LEU A 21 -19.24 1.37 18.16
CA LEU A 21 -18.43 2.60 18.21
C LEU A 21 -16.97 2.32 18.60
N ILE A 22 -16.72 1.38 19.50
CA ILE A 22 -15.35 0.96 19.88
C ILE A 22 -14.59 0.38 18.68
N GLN A 23 -15.27 -0.39 17.82
CA GLN A 23 -14.65 -0.93 16.61
C GLN A 23 -14.44 0.13 15.54
N LEU A 24 -15.43 1.00 15.33
CA LEU A 24 -15.29 2.11 14.40
C LEU A 24 -14.12 3.03 14.79
N ALA A 25 -13.99 3.34 16.09
CA ALA A 25 -12.87 4.09 16.64
C ALA A 25 -11.52 3.38 16.43
N ARG A 26 -11.48 2.04 16.51
CA ARG A 26 -10.28 1.25 16.24
C ARG A 26 -9.88 1.32 14.76
N ILE A 27 -10.84 1.26 13.84
CA ILE A 27 -10.60 1.39 12.39
C ILE A 27 -10.02 2.77 12.07
N PHE A 28 -10.64 3.83 12.58
CA PHE A 28 -10.17 5.20 12.33
C PHE A 28 -8.83 5.49 12.99
N ALA A 29 -8.54 4.91 14.15
CA ALA A 29 -7.23 5.04 14.79
C ALA A 29 -6.07 4.44 13.96
N LEU A 30 -6.36 3.62 12.94
CA LEU A 30 -5.35 3.13 11.99
C LEU A 30 -5.12 4.10 10.83
N GLN A 31 -6.08 4.97 10.54
CA GLN A 31 -6.06 5.91 9.42
C GLN A 31 -5.64 7.31 9.84
N VAL A 32 -5.80 7.64 11.12
CA VAL A 32 -5.65 8.99 11.65
C VAL A 32 -4.58 9.06 12.72
N SER A 33 -3.65 10.01 12.55
CA SER A 33 -2.54 10.23 13.48
C SER A 33 -2.69 11.50 14.32
N SER A 34 -3.50 12.47 13.87
CA SER A 34 -3.74 13.74 14.56
C SER A 34 -5.20 13.92 15.04
N GLU A 35 -5.40 14.84 15.97
CA GLU A 35 -6.72 15.07 16.57
C GLU A 35 -7.63 15.88 15.64
N GLU A 36 -7.07 16.79 14.83
CA GLU A 36 -7.82 17.57 13.83
C GLU A 36 -8.39 16.67 12.72
N GLU A 37 -7.58 15.73 12.21
CA GLU A 37 -8.02 14.75 11.22
C GLU A 37 -9.13 13.84 11.78
N ALA A 38 -9.04 13.48 13.07
CA ALA A 38 -10.04 12.63 13.72
C ALA A 38 -11.40 13.33 13.78
N LYS A 39 -11.41 14.61 14.14
CA LYS A 39 -12.63 15.43 14.15
C LYS A 39 -13.23 15.55 12.75
N ALA A 40 -12.41 15.91 11.76
CA ALA A 40 -12.88 16.05 10.38
C ALA A 40 -13.44 14.74 9.78
N LEU A 41 -12.95 13.58 10.22
CA LEU A 41 -13.41 12.28 9.75
C LEU A 41 -14.72 11.87 10.45
N VAL A 42 -14.83 12.10 11.76
CA VAL A 42 -16.05 11.84 12.53
C VAL A 42 -17.20 12.76 12.10
N GLU A 43 -16.95 14.03 11.79
CA GLU A 43 -17.97 14.98 11.33
C GLU A 43 -18.57 14.61 9.96
N LYS A 44 -17.82 13.90 9.11
CA LYS A 44 -18.30 13.44 7.80
C LYS A 44 -19.23 12.23 7.90
N LEU A 45 -19.29 11.57 9.06
CA LEU A 45 -20.15 10.42 9.24
C LEU A 45 -21.60 10.85 9.44
N THR A 46 -22.49 10.16 8.76
CA THR A 46 -23.92 10.27 9.00
C THR A 46 -24.38 9.21 10.01
N GLN A 47 -25.42 9.53 10.78
CA GLN A 47 -26.07 8.60 11.71
C GLN A 47 -26.40 7.26 11.04
N ALA A 48 -26.96 7.29 9.83
CA ALA A 48 -27.35 6.09 9.08
C ALA A 48 -26.15 5.19 8.75
N GLN A 49 -25.00 5.76 8.39
CA GLN A 49 -23.78 5.00 8.11
C GLN A 49 -23.23 4.32 9.37
N VAL A 50 -23.26 5.04 10.50
CA VAL A 50 -22.82 4.50 11.78
C VAL A 50 -23.76 3.37 12.23
N ASP A 51 -25.07 3.56 12.11
CA ASP A 51 -26.08 2.55 12.46
C ASP A 51 -25.98 1.29 11.59
N GLU A 52 -25.76 1.45 10.30
CA GLU A 52 -25.56 0.32 9.38
C GLU A 52 -24.28 -0.44 9.71
N PHE A 53 -23.19 0.27 9.99
CA PHE A 53 -21.93 -0.34 10.40
C PHE A 53 -22.09 -1.15 11.70
N VAL A 54 -22.70 -0.55 12.73
CA VAL A 54 -22.92 -1.24 14.01
C VAL A 54 -23.84 -2.44 13.85
N ARG A 55 -24.87 -2.34 13.00
CA ARG A 55 -25.76 -3.46 12.68
C ARG A 55 -25.01 -4.62 12.03
N LYS A 56 -24.21 -4.35 10.99
CA LYS A 56 -23.40 -5.37 10.29
C LYS A 56 -22.39 -6.01 11.24
N TYR A 57 -21.65 -5.20 11.98
CA TYR A 57 -20.68 -5.68 12.97
C TYR A 57 -21.33 -6.64 13.98
N ARG A 58 -22.53 -6.29 14.44
CA ARG A 58 -23.29 -7.14 15.36
C ARG A 58 -23.75 -8.45 14.76
N ILE A 59 -24.27 -8.42 13.54
CA ILE A 59 -24.66 -9.66 12.84
C ILE A 59 -23.45 -10.61 12.78
N ASP A 60 -22.27 -10.09 12.43
CA ASP A 60 -21.05 -10.90 12.36
C ASP A 60 -20.63 -11.44 13.74
N VAL A 61 -20.74 -10.64 14.79
CA VAL A 61 -20.42 -11.05 16.17
C VAL A 61 -21.39 -12.12 16.67
N ASP A 62 -22.69 -11.90 16.50
CA ASP A 62 -23.75 -12.81 16.94
C ASP A 62 -23.69 -14.13 16.16
N MET A 63 -23.40 -14.07 14.85
CA MET A 63 -23.19 -15.26 14.01
C MET A 63 -21.99 -16.08 14.50
N LYS A 64 -20.84 -15.44 14.75
CA LYS A 64 -19.65 -16.12 15.27
C LYS A 64 -19.88 -16.70 16.66
N ALA A 65 -20.65 -16.02 17.51
CA ALA A 65 -21.02 -16.54 18.82
C ALA A 65 -21.89 -17.80 18.70
N ALA A 66 -22.88 -17.80 17.81
CA ALA A 66 -23.73 -18.95 17.54
C ALA A 66 -22.95 -20.12 16.93
N GLU A 67 -22.03 -19.86 16.00
CA GLU A 67 -21.15 -20.89 15.43
C GLU A 67 -20.24 -21.51 16.49
N MET A 68 -19.64 -20.69 17.37
CA MET A 68 -18.85 -21.19 18.48
C MET A 68 -19.68 -22.03 19.45
N GLN A 69 -20.90 -21.62 19.79
CA GLN A 69 -21.79 -22.41 20.63
C GLN A 69 -22.14 -23.75 19.97
N LYS A 70 -22.49 -23.75 18.69
CA LYS A 70 -22.79 -24.98 17.94
C LYS A 70 -21.59 -25.91 17.86
N MET A 71 -20.38 -25.37 17.66
CA MET A 71 -19.15 -26.17 17.69
C MET A 71 -18.83 -26.71 19.09
N LEU A 72 -19.08 -25.92 20.13
CA LEU A 72 -18.91 -26.36 21.52
C LEU A 72 -19.86 -27.53 21.82
N GLU A 73 -21.14 -27.40 21.48
CA GLU A 73 -22.16 -28.44 21.68
C GLU A 73 -21.84 -29.71 20.87
N ALA A 74 -21.44 -29.56 19.60
CA ALA A 74 -21.03 -30.69 18.77
C ALA A 74 -19.82 -31.42 19.37
N LYS A 75 -18.82 -30.67 19.87
CA LYS A 75 -17.64 -31.23 20.53
C LYS A 75 -17.98 -31.85 21.89
N LEU A 76 -18.94 -31.29 22.63
CA LEU A 76 -19.43 -31.84 23.89
C LEU A 76 -20.15 -33.17 23.68
N ASN A 77 -21.06 -33.24 22.70
CA ASN A 77 -21.77 -34.45 22.34
C ASN A 77 -20.85 -35.53 21.75
N GLN A 78 -19.74 -35.14 21.12
CA GLN A 78 -18.73 -36.09 20.65
C GLN A 78 -17.87 -36.66 21.79
N ARG A 79 -17.65 -35.89 22.86
CA ARG A 79 -16.82 -36.29 24.01
C ARG A 79 -17.62 -37.00 25.10
N PHE A 80 -18.86 -36.58 25.31
CA PHE A 80 -19.81 -37.18 26.21
C PHE A 80 -20.86 -37.88 25.36
N ASP A 81 -20.65 -39.18 25.15
CA ASP A 81 -21.76 -40.06 24.77
C ASP A 81 -22.69 -40.07 25.98
N PHE A 82 -23.70 -39.19 26.00
CA PHE A 82 -24.71 -39.16 27.06
C PHE A 82 -25.53 -40.44 26.94
N VAL A 83 -24.98 -41.54 27.46
CA VAL A 83 -25.72 -42.75 27.75
C VAL A 83 -26.80 -42.31 28.73
N GLU A 84 -28.05 -42.26 28.25
CA GLU A 84 -29.22 -42.11 29.10
C GLU A 84 -29.02 -43.02 30.30
N LYS A 85 -29.04 -42.43 31.49
CA LYS A 85 -28.85 -43.15 32.75
C LYS A 85 -29.97 -44.18 32.85
N LYS A 86 -29.74 -45.40 32.37
CA LYS A 86 -30.58 -46.54 32.70
C LYS A 86 -30.47 -46.68 34.22
N SER A 87 -31.61 -46.52 34.86
CA SER A 87 -31.76 -46.77 36.28
C SER A 87 -31.53 -48.26 36.50
N ASP A 88 -30.34 -48.65 36.94
CA ASP A 88 -30.13 -49.96 37.56
C ASP A 88 -29.65 -49.75 39.00
N PRO A 89 -30.32 -50.36 40.00
CA PRO A 89 -30.15 -50.04 41.40
C PRO A 89 -29.10 -50.95 42.04
N ASN A 90 -27.86 -50.97 41.57
CA ASN A 90 -26.78 -51.53 42.37
C ASN A 90 -25.40 -51.13 41.86
N SER A 91 -24.79 -50.13 42.48
CA SER A 91 -23.34 -50.13 42.66
C SER A 91 -23.00 -49.20 43.83
N GLY A 92 -22.66 -49.83 44.95
CA GLY A 92 -22.01 -49.20 46.08
C GLY A 92 -20.67 -48.61 45.67
N GLY A 93 -20.31 -47.51 46.34
CA GLY A 93 -19.28 -46.58 45.90
C GLY A 93 -17.85 -47.09 46.01
N ASP A 94 -16.95 -46.25 45.49
CA ASP A 94 -15.64 -46.03 46.09
C ASP A 94 -15.16 -44.61 45.73
N ASP A 95 -14.73 -43.88 46.76
CA ASP A 95 -14.19 -42.53 46.71
C ASP A 95 -12.69 -42.63 46.40
N SER A 96 -12.28 -42.35 45.17
CA SER A 96 -10.92 -41.85 44.88
C SER A 96 -10.81 -41.41 43.43
N ASP A 97 -10.75 -40.10 43.20
CA ASP A 97 -9.65 -39.47 42.42
C ASP A 97 -9.84 -37.94 42.40
N TYR A 98 -9.07 -37.24 43.23
CA TYR A 98 -8.99 -35.77 43.22
C TYR A 98 -7.74 -35.27 42.48
N ASN A 99 -7.18 -36.03 41.53
CA ASN A 99 -5.97 -35.63 40.80
C ASN A 99 -6.06 -35.62 39.26
N GLU A 100 -7.21 -35.94 38.65
CA GLU A 100 -7.33 -35.95 37.17
C GLU A 100 -7.85 -34.63 36.56
N LYS A 101 -8.46 -33.73 37.34
CA LYS A 101 -9.07 -32.49 36.81
C LYS A 101 -8.07 -31.44 36.29
N GLU A 102 -6.83 -31.43 36.77
CA GLU A 102 -5.80 -30.50 36.26
C GLU A 102 -5.18 -30.97 34.93
N LYS A 103 -5.14 -32.29 34.68
CA LYS A 103 -4.57 -32.86 33.46
C LYS A 103 -5.51 -32.71 32.25
N ASP A 104 -6.82 -32.80 32.48
CA ASP A 104 -7.82 -32.65 31.43
C ASP A 104 -8.09 -31.20 31.02
N MET A 105 -8.01 -30.24 31.95
CA MET A 105 -8.15 -28.82 31.61
C MET A 105 -6.94 -28.31 30.80
N SER A 106 -5.73 -28.77 31.12
CA SER A 106 -4.50 -28.47 30.37
C SER A 106 -4.55 -29.04 28.94
N ASN A 107 -5.04 -30.28 28.78
CA ASN A 107 -5.26 -30.89 27.47
C ASN A 107 -6.33 -30.15 26.65
N MET A 108 -7.44 -29.73 27.28
CA MET A 108 -8.48 -28.97 26.56
C MET A 108 -8.00 -27.58 26.17
N ALA A 109 -7.24 -26.88 27.02
CA ALA A 109 -6.63 -25.59 26.70
C ALA A 109 -5.66 -25.71 25.51
N ALA A 110 -4.78 -26.72 25.51
CA ALA A 110 -3.86 -26.99 24.40
C ALA A 110 -4.61 -27.32 23.09
N ILE A 111 -5.71 -28.07 23.16
CA ILE A 111 -6.55 -28.38 21.98
C ILE A 111 -7.27 -27.12 21.47
N ILE A 112 -7.74 -26.24 22.37
CA ILE A 112 -8.39 -24.97 22.00
C ILE A 112 -7.36 -24.02 21.36
N GLU A 113 -6.16 -23.89 21.92
CA GLU A 113 -5.08 -23.09 21.31
C GLU A 113 -4.65 -23.63 19.95
N ALA A 114 -4.53 -24.96 19.80
CA ALA A 114 -4.20 -25.58 18.52
C ALA A 114 -5.30 -25.31 17.47
N ALA A 115 -6.58 -25.44 17.84
CA ALA A 115 -7.70 -25.14 16.95
C ALA A 115 -7.76 -23.65 16.57
N LEU A 116 -7.60 -22.75 17.53
CA LEU A 116 -7.51 -21.31 17.28
C LEU A 116 -6.30 -20.94 16.43
N ALA A 117 -5.15 -21.59 16.61
CA ALA A 117 -3.98 -21.36 15.78
C ALA A 117 -4.21 -21.82 14.33
N VAL A 118 -4.89 -22.95 14.12
CA VAL A 118 -5.25 -23.43 12.77
C VAL A 118 -6.12 -22.42 12.02
N GLU A 119 -7.04 -21.74 12.72
CA GLU A 119 -7.91 -20.73 12.09
C GLU A 119 -7.29 -19.33 12.02
N LEU A 120 -6.53 -18.92 13.03
CA LEU A 120 -5.95 -17.57 13.09
C LEU A 120 -4.66 -17.44 12.29
N ASN A 121 -3.88 -18.51 12.09
CA ASN A 121 -2.66 -18.48 11.28
C ASN A 121 -2.89 -18.12 9.81
N PRO A 122 -3.86 -18.72 9.07
CA PRO A 122 -4.12 -18.33 7.69
C PRO A 122 -4.56 -16.86 7.61
N ILE A 123 -5.40 -16.38 8.54
CA ILE A 123 -5.83 -14.97 8.58
C ILE A 123 -4.64 -14.04 8.87
N LYS A 124 -3.73 -14.42 9.78
CA LYS A 124 -2.52 -13.64 10.05
C LYS A 124 -1.58 -13.60 8.84
N GLN A 125 -1.43 -14.72 8.14
CA GLN A 125 -0.62 -14.82 6.91
C GLN A 125 -1.23 -13.99 5.78
N GLU A 126 -2.55 -14.02 5.60
CA GLU A 126 -3.26 -13.24 4.60
C GLU A 126 -3.21 -11.73 4.92
N LEU A 127 -3.31 -11.35 6.19
CA LEU A 127 -3.14 -9.97 6.60
C LEU A 127 -1.70 -9.47 6.37
N ALA A 128 -0.70 -10.32 6.62
CA ALA A 128 0.70 -10.01 6.32
C ALA A 128 0.96 -9.92 4.80
N SER A 129 0.38 -10.82 3.99
CA SER A 129 0.50 -10.77 2.53
C SER A 129 -0.24 -9.56 1.95
N PHE A 130 -1.39 -9.18 2.51
CA PHE A 130 -2.13 -7.99 2.11
C PHE A 130 -1.36 -6.71 2.40
N LYS A 131 -0.81 -6.58 3.61
CA LYS A 131 0.04 -5.42 3.97
C LYS A 131 1.25 -5.31 3.06
N THR A 132 1.94 -6.41 2.79
CA THR A 132 3.09 -6.40 1.87
C THR A 132 2.69 -6.07 0.43
N SER A 133 1.52 -6.54 -0.04
CA SER A 133 0.97 -6.20 -1.36
C SER A 133 0.64 -4.71 -1.49
N GLU A 134 -0.07 -4.13 -0.52
CA GLU A 134 -0.42 -2.71 -0.52
C GLU A 134 0.82 -1.80 -0.46
N THR A 135 1.78 -2.13 0.41
CA THR A 135 3.07 -1.40 0.45
C THR A 135 3.80 -1.51 -0.89
N SER A 136 3.82 -2.69 -1.53
CA SER A 136 4.44 -2.86 -2.85
C SER A 136 3.77 -2.01 -3.93
N LYS A 137 2.44 -1.93 -3.95
CA LYS A 137 1.68 -1.06 -4.88
C LYS A 137 1.97 0.42 -4.64
N ALA A 138 1.96 0.87 -3.38
CA ALA A 138 2.25 2.26 -3.04
C ALA A 138 3.67 2.67 -3.49
N ARG A 139 4.65 1.79 -3.25
CA ARG A 139 6.03 1.99 -3.70
C ARG A 139 6.15 2.00 -5.23
N LEU A 140 5.44 1.10 -5.92
CA LEU A 140 5.39 1.07 -7.39
C LEU A 140 4.80 2.38 -7.96
N GLN A 141 3.76 2.93 -7.32
CA GLN A 141 3.16 4.20 -7.74
C GLN A 141 4.17 5.33 -7.61
N LEU A 142 4.84 5.46 -6.46
CA LEU A 142 5.87 6.48 -6.25
C LEU A 142 7.02 6.40 -7.26
N LEU A 143 7.45 5.17 -7.61
CA LEU A 143 8.45 4.96 -8.64
C LEU A 143 7.94 5.40 -10.02
N ASN A 144 6.71 5.04 -10.39
CA ASN A 144 6.10 5.50 -11.65
C ASN A 144 6.01 7.02 -11.72
N ASP A 145 5.58 7.67 -10.63
CA ASP A 145 5.50 9.13 -10.53
C ASP A 145 6.88 9.76 -10.77
N LYS A 146 7.94 9.20 -10.18
CA LYS A 146 9.33 9.65 -10.42
C LYS A 146 9.76 9.45 -11.87
N LEU A 147 9.41 8.32 -12.47
CA LEU A 147 9.76 7.96 -13.85
C LEU A 147 8.98 8.75 -14.91
N THR A 148 7.92 9.47 -14.56
CA THR A 148 7.21 10.36 -15.52
C THR A 148 8.13 11.40 -16.15
N GLY A 149 9.12 11.87 -15.40
CA GLY A 149 10.11 12.84 -15.87
C GLY A 149 11.29 12.23 -16.65
N CYS A 150 11.34 10.91 -16.82
CA CYS A 150 12.43 10.23 -17.52
C CYS A 150 12.17 10.21 -19.04
N LYS A 151 13.12 10.71 -19.83
CA LYS A 151 13.10 10.73 -21.30
C LYS A 151 13.73 9.49 -21.92
N ASP A 152 14.46 8.70 -21.13
CA ASP A 152 15.08 7.44 -21.56
C ASP A 152 14.12 6.27 -21.30
N GLU A 153 13.41 5.83 -22.33
CA GLU A 153 12.48 4.71 -22.27
C GLU A 153 13.15 3.37 -21.91
N THR A 154 14.43 3.19 -22.26
CA THR A 154 15.18 1.96 -21.94
C THR A 154 15.49 1.91 -20.47
N PHE A 155 15.94 3.04 -19.90
CA PHE A 155 16.14 3.19 -18.46
C PHE A 155 14.83 2.97 -17.70
N LYS A 156 13.73 3.57 -18.15
CA LYS A 156 12.40 3.42 -17.54
C LYS A 156 11.94 1.97 -17.49
N ALA A 157 12.04 1.25 -18.62
CA ALA A 157 11.67 -0.17 -18.67
C ALA A 157 12.56 -1.03 -17.76
N LYS A 158 13.86 -0.74 -17.70
CA LYS A 158 14.80 -1.43 -16.81
C LYS A 158 14.49 -1.17 -15.33
N ALA A 159 14.26 0.09 -14.94
CA ALA A 159 13.94 0.47 -13.57
C ALA A 159 12.67 -0.24 -13.07
N LEU A 160 11.62 -0.31 -13.90
CA LEU A 160 10.38 -1.03 -13.55
C LEU A 160 10.61 -2.55 -13.42
N LYS A 161 11.38 -3.14 -14.33
CA LYS A 161 11.72 -4.58 -14.29
C LYS A 161 12.57 -4.94 -13.08
N ASP A 162 13.51 -4.07 -12.73
CA ASP A 162 14.39 -4.27 -11.57
C ASP A 162 13.58 -4.09 -10.28
N PHE A 163 12.71 -3.08 -10.19
CA PHE A 163 11.82 -2.90 -9.04
C PHE A 163 10.95 -4.13 -8.75
N ALA A 164 10.43 -4.80 -9.79
CA ALA A 164 9.66 -6.04 -9.64
C ALA A 164 10.46 -7.20 -9.02
N ARG A 165 11.79 -7.12 -9.00
CA ARG A 165 12.70 -8.12 -8.42
C ARG A 165 13.29 -7.67 -7.08
N MET A 166 13.13 -6.40 -6.72
CA MET A 166 13.66 -5.83 -5.48
C MET A 166 12.69 -6.05 -4.32
N LYS A 167 13.27 -6.16 -3.12
CA LYS A 167 12.55 -6.15 -1.85
C LYS A 167 13.21 -5.11 -0.95
N PHE A 168 12.39 -4.30 -0.30
CA PHE A 168 12.85 -3.29 0.65
C PHE A 168 12.30 -3.67 2.02
N GLU A 169 13.18 -3.80 3.01
CA GLU A 169 12.83 -4.20 4.36
C GLU A 169 12.17 -3.04 5.11
N THR A 170 12.59 -1.81 4.80
CA THR A 170 12.10 -0.57 5.41
C THR A 170 11.65 0.45 4.38
N ASP A 171 10.86 1.43 4.80
CA ASP A 171 10.49 2.56 3.93
C ASP A 171 11.69 3.49 3.67
N ASP A 172 12.63 3.61 4.61
CA ASP A 172 13.84 4.43 4.44
C ASP A 172 14.74 3.91 3.32
N GLU A 173 14.91 2.60 3.21
CA GLU A 173 15.63 1.96 2.10
C GLU A 173 14.99 2.28 0.75
N PHE A 174 13.66 2.22 0.70
CA PHE A 174 12.92 2.54 -0.51
C PHE A 174 13.03 4.03 -0.88
N GLN A 175 12.96 4.93 0.11
CA GLN A 175 13.13 6.37 -0.12
C GLN A 175 14.54 6.69 -0.63
N LYS A 176 15.57 6.03 -0.08
CA LYS A 176 16.95 6.15 -0.57
C LYS A 176 17.05 5.69 -2.03
N TYR A 177 16.48 4.53 -2.35
CA TYR A 177 16.41 4.04 -3.73
C TYR A 177 15.69 5.02 -4.67
N LEU A 178 14.56 5.60 -4.26
CA LEU A 178 13.85 6.62 -5.05
C LEU A 178 14.70 7.88 -5.28
N SER A 179 15.45 8.31 -4.26
CA SER A 179 16.33 9.47 -4.36
C SER A 179 17.48 9.21 -5.35
N GLU A 180 18.14 8.05 -5.23
CA GLU A 180 19.21 7.61 -6.15
C GLU A 180 18.68 7.49 -7.58
N THR A 181 17.55 6.81 -7.77
CA THR A 181 16.87 6.70 -9.07
C THR A 181 16.54 8.08 -9.64
N GLY A 182 16.18 9.05 -8.78
CA GLY A 182 15.97 10.44 -9.19
C GLY A 182 17.21 11.09 -9.81
N ASN A 183 18.38 10.88 -9.20
CA ASN A 183 19.65 11.39 -9.72
C ASN A 183 20.05 10.68 -11.02
N ASP A 184 19.80 9.38 -11.11
CA ASP A 184 20.04 8.60 -12.32
C ASP A 184 19.16 9.06 -13.47
N ILE A 185 17.89 9.41 -13.21
CA ILE A 185 16.99 9.99 -14.21
C ILE A 185 17.53 11.32 -14.74
N LEU A 186 18.03 12.20 -13.87
CA LEU A 186 18.63 13.47 -14.31
C LEU A 186 19.83 13.21 -15.23
N THR A 187 20.70 12.28 -14.86
CA THR A 187 21.87 11.88 -15.65
C THR A 187 21.46 11.26 -16.99
N ALA A 188 20.49 10.34 -16.99
CA ALA A 188 19.98 9.71 -18.21
C ALA A 188 19.34 10.74 -19.15
N ASN A 189 18.55 11.67 -18.61
CA ASN A 189 17.94 12.75 -19.38
C ASN A 189 18.98 13.68 -20.00
N GLN A 190 20.05 13.98 -19.27
CA GLN A 190 21.17 14.76 -19.78
C GLN A 190 21.83 14.02 -20.93
N ASN A 191 22.14 12.73 -20.77
CA ASN A 191 22.74 11.91 -21.83
C ASN A 191 21.86 11.84 -23.09
N VAL A 192 20.54 11.71 -22.95
CA VAL A 192 19.59 11.77 -24.07
C VAL A 192 19.65 13.12 -24.78
N SER A 193 19.75 14.21 -24.00
CA SER A 193 19.83 15.57 -24.54
C SER A 193 21.17 15.80 -25.26
N ASP A 194 22.29 15.37 -24.69
CA ASP A 194 23.62 15.46 -25.28
C ASP A 194 23.73 14.61 -26.55
N ALA A 195 23.16 13.40 -26.54
CA ALA A 195 23.05 12.56 -27.73
C ALA A 195 22.19 13.22 -28.83
N ALA A 196 21.12 13.91 -28.46
CA ALA A 196 20.31 14.68 -29.43
C ALA A 196 21.08 15.88 -29.99
N LEU A 197 21.82 16.62 -29.15
CA LEU A 197 22.63 17.77 -29.57
C LEU A 197 23.82 17.36 -30.44
N SER A 198 24.51 16.26 -30.12
CA SER A 198 25.61 15.75 -30.96
C SER A 198 25.16 15.31 -32.36
N LYS A 199 23.88 14.93 -32.52
CA LYS A 199 23.26 14.65 -33.82
C LYS A 199 22.87 15.92 -34.57
N GLN A 200 22.71 17.06 -33.88
CA GLN A 200 22.60 18.34 -34.56
C GLN A 200 23.98 18.67 -35.15
N GLY A 201 24.03 18.85 -36.47
CA GLY A 201 25.27 19.13 -37.18
C GLY A 201 26.03 20.29 -36.56
N LYS A 202 27.37 20.25 -36.64
CA LYS A 202 28.22 21.33 -36.13
C LYS A 202 27.71 22.67 -36.66
N PRO A 203 27.60 23.72 -35.84
CA PRO A 203 27.10 25.02 -36.29
C PRO A 203 27.93 25.48 -37.50
N LEU A 204 27.25 25.94 -38.56
CA LEU A 204 27.84 26.36 -39.86
C LEU A 204 28.96 27.42 -39.72
N PHE A 205 29.04 28.09 -38.56
CA PHE A 205 30.13 28.99 -38.20
C PHE A 205 31.49 28.30 -38.00
N THR A 206 31.50 26.99 -37.74
CA THR A 206 32.72 26.20 -37.56
C THR A 206 33.23 25.57 -38.85
N GLN A 207 32.41 25.53 -39.91
CA GLN A 207 32.85 25.18 -41.25
C GLN A 207 33.48 26.43 -41.89
N LYS A 208 34.72 26.69 -41.50
CA LYS A 208 35.57 27.67 -42.17
C LYS A 208 36.10 27.05 -43.46
N ASN A 209 36.03 27.78 -44.56
CA ASN A 209 36.78 27.44 -45.77
C ASN A 209 38.29 27.62 -45.53
N ASP A 210 39.14 27.26 -46.49
CA ASP A 210 40.61 27.37 -46.39
C ASP A 210 41.13 28.80 -46.12
N THR A 211 40.25 29.81 -46.23
CA THR A 211 40.53 31.23 -45.92
C THR A 211 40.06 31.68 -44.53
N GLY A 212 39.48 30.77 -43.72
CA GLY A 212 39.05 31.06 -42.36
C GLY A 212 37.66 31.71 -42.23
N ILE A 213 36.92 31.85 -43.33
CA ILE A 213 35.62 32.52 -43.40
C ILE A 213 34.49 31.47 -43.31
N SER A 214 33.44 31.76 -42.55
CA SER A 214 32.27 30.87 -42.44
C SER A 214 31.55 30.76 -43.79
N GLN A 215 31.06 29.56 -44.11
CA GLN A 215 30.36 29.26 -45.36
C GLN A 215 29.21 30.24 -45.67
N SER A 216 28.44 30.66 -44.66
CA SER A 216 27.35 31.64 -44.86
C SER A 216 27.86 33.02 -45.31
N VAL A 217 29.02 33.45 -44.81
CA VAL A 217 29.66 34.70 -45.22
C VAL A 217 30.25 34.55 -46.62
N ALA A 218 30.82 33.38 -46.95
CA ALA A 218 31.31 33.10 -48.30
C ALA A 218 30.16 33.14 -49.33
N GLU A 219 29.03 32.50 -49.03
CA GLU A 219 27.83 32.51 -49.88
C GLU A 219 27.21 33.92 -49.98
N PHE A 220 27.18 34.68 -48.89
CA PHE A 220 26.72 36.07 -48.90
C PHE A 220 27.61 36.97 -49.79
N VAL A 221 28.93 36.83 -49.70
CA VAL A 221 29.88 37.58 -50.55
C VAL A 221 29.74 37.17 -52.03
N VAL A 222 29.48 35.90 -52.33
CA VAL A 222 29.20 35.44 -53.69
C VAL A 222 27.89 36.03 -54.21
N ASN A 223 26.83 36.05 -53.40
CA ASN A 223 25.55 36.66 -53.77
C ASN A 223 25.66 38.18 -53.97
N LEU A 224 26.46 38.88 -53.17
CA LEU A 224 26.75 40.31 -53.42
C LEU A 224 27.51 40.54 -54.73
N LYS A 225 28.36 39.61 -55.16
CA LYS A 225 29.05 39.70 -56.45
C LYS A 225 28.13 39.40 -57.63
N THR A 226 27.13 38.53 -57.47
CA THR A 226 26.14 38.25 -58.53
C THR A 226 25.05 39.32 -58.60
N GLU A 227 24.73 40.00 -57.50
CA GLU A 227 23.83 41.16 -57.46
C GLU A 227 24.46 42.49 -57.91
N ALA A 228 25.69 42.47 -58.44
CA ALA A 228 26.28 43.62 -59.14
C ALA A 228 25.55 43.90 -60.48
N LYS A 229 24.25 44.21 -60.39
CA LYS A 229 23.56 45.05 -61.37
C LYS A 229 24.32 46.36 -61.38
N THR A 230 25.00 46.60 -62.50
CA THR A 230 25.73 47.82 -62.81
C THR A 230 24.97 49.04 -62.31
N LEU A 231 25.51 49.70 -61.27
CA LEU A 231 25.05 51.01 -60.83
C LEU A 231 25.39 52.01 -61.93
N SER A 232 24.49 52.19 -62.89
CA SER A 232 24.59 53.26 -63.89
C SER A 232 24.42 54.59 -63.18
N GLY A 233 25.54 55.26 -62.91
CA GLY A 233 25.55 56.62 -62.40
C GLY A 233 24.69 57.53 -63.26
N LYS A 234 23.96 58.44 -62.62
CA LYS A 234 23.12 59.43 -63.30
C LYS A 234 24.06 60.38 -64.06
N GLU A 235 24.02 60.36 -65.39
CA GLU A 235 24.74 61.33 -66.22
C GLU A 235 24.20 62.74 -65.93
N VAL A 236 25.14 63.69 -65.80
CA VAL A 236 24.92 65.10 -65.42
C VAL A 236 24.46 65.91 -66.62
#